data_AF-A0A7K3FZV5-F1
#
_entry.id   AF-A0A7K3FZV5-F1
#
_cell.length_a   1.000
_cell.length_b   1.000
_cell.length_c   1.000
_cell.angle_alpha   90.00
_cell.angle_beta   90.00
_cell.angle_gamma   90.00
#
_symmetry.space_group_name_H-M   'P 1'
#
loop_
_entity.id
_entity.type
_entity.pdbx_description
1 polymer ?
#
loop_
_entity_poly.entity_id
_entity_poly.type
_entity_poly.pdbx_seq_one_letter_code
_entity_poly.pdbx_strand_id
1 'polypeptide(L)'
;AIDGEAETIAELEMIVGFDDDLAGEATRVANRLHGLLTQIHPSLERVLGPRLQHPAVLALLERFGSPAQIRKAGRRRLITLLRPKAPRMAERLVEEIFDALDEQTVTVPGTEAAALIIPSLAGSLAAVLDQRKL
;
A
#
# COMPACT_ATOMS: atom_id res chain seq x y z
N ALA A 1 -18.42 0.22 45.01
CA ALA A 1 -18.23 1.08 43.82
C ALA A 1 -17.08 0.47 43.05
N ILE A 2 -17.25 0.20 41.76
CA ILE A 2 -16.09 -0.08 40.91
C ILE A 2 -15.28 1.22 40.91
N ASP A 3 -13.99 1.11 41.22
CA ASP A 3 -13.11 2.27 41.31
C ASP A 3 -13.02 2.89 39.91
N GLY A 4 -13.38 4.16 39.74
CA GLY A 4 -13.46 4.79 38.41
C GLY A 4 -12.11 4.79 37.69
N GLU A 5 -11.01 4.72 38.45
CA GLU A 5 -9.66 4.51 37.93
C GLU A 5 -9.49 3.12 37.29
N ALA A 6 -10.01 2.06 37.93
CA ALA A 6 -9.95 0.70 37.40
C ALA A 6 -10.78 0.54 36.11
N GLU A 7 -11.93 1.21 36.02
CA GLU A 7 -12.75 1.22 34.80
C GLU A 7 -12.03 1.95 33.65
N THR A 8 -11.42 3.11 33.94
CA THR A 8 -10.63 3.86 32.93
C THR A 8 -9.43 3.05 32.43
N ILE A 9 -8.73 2.35 33.32
CA ILE A 9 -7.60 1.48 32.94
C ILE A 9 -8.08 0.36 32.01
N ALA A 10 -9.16 -0.33 32.36
CA ALA A 10 -9.70 -1.40 31.53
C ALA A 10 -10.15 -0.91 30.14
N GLU A 11 -10.77 0.28 30.04
CA GLU A 11 -11.12 0.88 28.76
C GLU A 11 -9.90 1.18 27.88
N LEU A 12 -8.84 1.75 28.47
CA LEU A 12 -7.59 2.03 27.77
C LEU A 12 -6.89 0.75 27.31
N GLU A 13 -6.84 -0.28 28.15
CA GLU A 13 -6.28 -1.59 27.78
C GLU A 13 -6.98 -2.19 26.55
N MET A 14 -8.31 -2.08 26.48
CA MET A 14 -9.09 -2.56 25.34
C MET A 14 -8.75 -1.80 24.05
N ILE A 15 -8.60 -0.47 24.10
CA ILE A 15 -8.26 0.35 22.92
C ILE A 15 -6.82 0.11 22.47
N VAL A 16 -5.87 0.02 23.41
CA VAL A 16 -4.46 -0.24 23.10
C VAL A 16 -4.28 -1.63 22.48
N GLY A 17 -4.90 -2.66 23.05
CA GLY A 17 -4.85 -4.01 22.48
C GLY A 17 -5.41 -4.06 21.06
N PHE A 18 -6.46 -3.29 20.78
CA PHE A 18 -7.01 -3.17 19.43
C PHE A 18 -6.06 -2.47 18.45
N ASP A 19 -5.39 -1.37 18.82
CA ASP A 19 -4.38 -0.74 17.93
C ASP A 19 -3.17 -1.66 17.70
N ASP A 20 -2.72 -2.39 18.73
CA ASP A 20 -1.61 -3.33 18.62
C ASP A 20 -1.93 -4.45 17.61
N ASP A 21 -3.14 -5.00 17.65
CA ASP A 21 -3.62 -5.99 16.67
C ASP A 21 -3.61 -5.40 15.25
N LEU A 22 -4.17 -4.20 15.06
CA LEU A 22 -4.18 -3.52 13.75
C LEU A 22 -2.77 -3.19 13.25
N ALA A 23 -1.84 -2.82 14.14
CA ALA A 23 -0.45 -2.57 13.79
C ALA A 23 0.25 -3.84 13.30
N GLY A 24 -0.03 -4.98 13.96
CA GLY A 24 0.43 -6.30 13.53
C GLY A 24 -0.12 -6.69 12.16
N GLU A 25 -1.42 -6.47 11.93
CA GLU A 25 -2.05 -6.74 10.63
C GLU A 25 -1.48 -5.87 9.51
N ALA A 26 -1.33 -4.56 9.74
CA ALA A 26 -0.76 -3.63 8.77
C ALA A 26 0.66 -4.06 8.37
N THR A 27 1.49 -4.43 9.35
CA THR A 27 2.86 -4.92 9.11
C THR A 27 2.85 -6.20 8.27
N ARG A 28 1.99 -7.16 8.62
CA ARG A 28 1.87 -8.44 7.90
C ARG A 28 1.46 -8.22 6.44
N VAL A 29 0.44 -7.39 6.18
CA VAL A 29 -0.06 -7.13 4.83
C VAL A 29 0.96 -6.33 4.01
N ALA A 30 1.60 -5.32 4.61
CA ALA A 30 2.66 -4.55 3.95
C ALA A 30 3.83 -5.45 3.53
N ASN A 31 4.32 -6.32 4.42
CA ASN A 31 5.39 -7.26 4.09
C ASN A 31 4.99 -8.25 2.98
N ARG A 32 3.72 -8.65 2.93
CA ARG A 32 3.22 -9.49 1.82
C ARG A 32 3.24 -8.74 0.49
N LEU A 33 2.85 -7.46 0.48
CA LEU A 33 2.94 -6.61 -0.71
C LEU A 33 4.40 -6.40 -1.15
N HIS A 34 5.32 -6.10 -0.23
CA HIS A 34 6.76 -6.03 -0.53
C HIS A 34 7.25 -7.34 -1.18
N GLY A 35 6.95 -8.49 -0.58
CA GLY A 35 7.36 -9.79 -1.12
C GLY A 35 6.85 -10.02 -2.55
N LEU A 36 5.59 -9.70 -2.84
CA LEU A 36 5.02 -9.85 -4.18
C LEU A 36 5.64 -8.88 -5.18
N LEU A 37 5.79 -7.60 -4.81
CA LEU A 37 6.40 -6.59 -5.68
C LEU A 37 7.86 -6.93 -5.99
N THR A 38 8.64 -7.36 -4.99
CA THR A 38 10.02 -7.84 -5.20
C THR A 38 10.06 -9.05 -6.11
N GLN A 39 9.10 -9.97 -6.01
CA GLN A 39 9.07 -11.17 -6.84
C GLN A 39 8.78 -10.86 -8.32
N ILE A 40 7.85 -9.93 -8.60
CA ILE A 40 7.39 -9.67 -9.97
C ILE A 40 8.09 -8.50 -10.64
N HIS A 41 8.46 -7.48 -9.86
CA HIS A 41 9.02 -6.24 -10.39
C HIS A 41 9.92 -5.48 -9.40
N PRO A 42 11.15 -6.00 -9.11
CA PRO A 42 12.08 -5.39 -8.15
C PRO A 42 12.33 -3.89 -8.36
N SER A 43 12.44 -3.41 -9.61
CA SER A 43 12.69 -1.99 -9.86
C SER A 43 11.53 -1.10 -9.43
N LEU A 44 10.30 -1.60 -9.52
CA LEU A 44 9.09 -0.87 -9.10
C LEU A 44 8.93 -0.93 -7.59
N GLU A 45 9.28 -2.06 -6.97
CA GLU A 45 9.34 -2.17 -5.51
C GLU A 45 10.27 -1.10 -4.93
N ARG A 46 11.45 -0.88 -5.51
CA ARG A 46 12.39 0.14 -5.04
C ARG A 46 11.79 1.55 -4.94
N VAL A 47 10.87 1.87 -5.84
CA VAL A 47 10.20 3.19 -5.90
C VAL A 47 8.99 3.25 -4.95
N LEU A 48 8.18 2.18 -4.92
CA LEU A 48 6.92 2.15 -4.16
C LEU A 48 7.09 1.71 -2.71
N GLY A 49 8.02 0.80 -2.44
CA GLY A 49 8.27 0.14 -1.17
C GLY A 49 8.46 1.11 0.00
N PRO A 50 9.34 2.11 -0.08
CA PRO A 50 9.51 3.10 0.98
C PRO A 50 8.24 3.91 1.30
N ARG A 51 7.23 3.85 0.42
CA ARG A 51 5.99 4.63 0.47
C ARG A 51 4.76 3.72 0.44
N LEU A 52 4.90 2.42 0.73
CA LEU A 52 3.85 1.44 0.47
C LEU A 52 2.56 1.71 1.25
N GLN A 53 2.68 2.24 2.47
CA GLN A 53 1.54 2.63 3.31
C GLN A 53 0.96 4.02 2.95
N HIS A 54 1.58 4.75 2.01
CA HIS A 54 1.09 6.06 1.61
C HIS A 54 -0.24 5.91 0.83
N PRO A 55 -1.30 6.67 1.16
CA PRO A 55 -2.63 6.48 0.56
C PRO A 55 -2.67 6.53 -0.97
N ALA A 56 -1.81 7.34 -1.58
CA ALA A 56 -1.69 7.42 -3.04
C ALA A 56 -1.08 6.15 -3.66
N VAL A 57 -0.09 5.53 -3.00
CA VAL A 57 0.53 4.28 -3.48
C VAL A 57 -0.44 3.11 -3.32
N LEU A 58 -1.18 3.06 -2.22
CA LEU A 58 -2.24 2.06 -2.03
C LEU A 58 -3.33 2.19 -3.11
N ALA A 59 -3.79 3.42 -3.38
CA ALA A 59 -4.77 3.66 -4.45
C ALA A 59 -4.25 3.29 -5.84
N LEU A 60 -2.95 3.47 -6.11
CA LEU A 60 -2.31 3.02 -7.35
C LEU A 60 -2.39 1.50 -7.47
N LEU A 61 -1.93 0.77 -6.46
CA LEU A 61 -1.84 -0.70 -6.45
C LEU A 61 -3.22 -1.37 -6.42
N GLU A 62 -4.17 -0.76 -5.74
CA GLU A 62 -5.58 -1.16 -5.72
C GLU A 62 -6.21 -1.04 -7.12
N ARG A 63 -5.83 -0.01 -7.89
CA ARG A 63 -6.39 0.22 -9.23
C ARG A 63 -5.62 -0.51 -10.35
N PHE A 64 -4.32 -0.68 -10.17
CA PHE A 64 -3.39 -1.24 -11.14
C PHE A 64 -2.45 -2.22 -10.44
N GLY A 65 -2.83 -3.49 -10.43
CA GLY A 65 -2.12 -4.57 -9.74
C GLY A 65 -0.88 -5.08 -10.47
N SER A 66 -0.63 -4.65 -11.72
CA SER A 66 0.55 -5.09 -12.49
C SER A 66 1.31 -3.97 -13.20
N PRO A 67 2.63 -4.17 -13.44
CA PRO A 67 3.45 -3.26 -14.25
C PRO A 67 2.84 -2.95 -15.62
N ALA A 68 2.26 -3.95 -16.29
CA ALA A 68 1.61 -3.78 -17.59
C ALA A 68 0.34 -2.90 -17.49
N GLN A 69 -0.46 -3.07 -16.43
CA GLN A 69 -1.63 -2.23 -16.18
C GLN A 69 -1.23 -0.77 -15.89
N ILE A 70 -0.17 -0.57 -15.10
CA ILE A 70 0.38 0.76 -14.81
C ILE A 70 0.87 1.44 -16.10
N ARG A 71 1.65 0.72 -16.91
CA ARG A 71 2.13 1.23 -18.22
C ARG A 71 0.97 1.58 -19.15
N LYS A 72 -0.04 0.71 -19.24
CA LYS A 72 -1.25 0.92 -20.06
C LYS A 72 -2.09 2.11 -19.58
N ALA A 73 -2.12 2.39 -18.28
CA ALA A 73 -2.84 3.56 -17.76
C ALA A 73 -2.24 4.87 -18.26
N GLY A 74 -0.91 4.94 -18.42
CA GLY A 74 -0.20 6.11 -18.89
C GLY A 74 -0.06 7.21 -17.83
N ARG A 75 0.98 8.05 -17.97
CA ARG A 75 1.34 9.11 -17.02
C ARG A 75 0.16 10.00 -16.60
N ARG A 76 -0.58 10.54 -17.58
CA ARG A 76 -1.71 11.46 -17.33
C ARG A 76 -2.76 10.86 -16.39
N ARG A 77 -3.10 9.59 -16.59
CA ARG A 77 -4.13 8.91 -15.78
C ARG A 77 -3.62 8.64 -14.36
N LEU A 78 -2.35 8.26 -14.23
CA LEU A 78 -1.73 8.06 -12.92
C LEU A 78 -1.66 9.37 -12.14
N ILE A 79 -1.21 10.47 -12.76
CA ILE A 79 -1.18 11.79 -12.10
C ILE A 79 -2.58 12.17 -11.61
N THR A 80 -3.61 11.98 -12.44
CA THR A 80 -5.01 12.28 -12.08
C THR A 80 -5.48 11.45 -10.88
N LEU A 81 -5.10 10.16 -10.82
CA LEU A 81 -5.41 9.28 -9.70
C LEU A 81 -4.70 9.70 -8.40
N LEU A 82 -3.42 10.08 -8.50
CA LEU A 82 -2.57 10.32 -7.33
C LEU A 82 -2.72 11.72 -6.75
N ARG A 83 -2.97 12.73 -7.58
CA ARG A 83 -2.99 14.15 -7.17
C ARG A 83 -3.94 14.46 -5.99
N PRO A 84 -5.16 13.88 -5.88
CA PRO A 84 -6.02 14.10 -4.72
C PRO A 84 -5.42 13.62 -3.38
N LYS A 85 -4.55 12.60 -3.41
CA LYS A 85 -3.94 11.99 -2.22
C LYS A 85 -2.48 12.41 -1.99
N ALA A 86 -1.81 12.91 -3.02
CA ALA A 86 -0.39 13.25 -3.02
C ALA A 86 -0.09 14.48 -3.91
N PRO A 87 -0.66 15.66 -3.62
CA PRO A 87 -0.61 16.81 -4.55
C PRO A 87 0.81 17.28 -4.87
N ARG A 88 1.75 17.18 -3.92
CA ARG A 88 3.15 17.62 -4.08
C ARG A 88 4.07 16.54 -4.65
N MET A 89 3.62 15.29 -4.69
CA MET A 89 4.46 14.13 -5.04
C MET A 89 3.99 13.42 -6.32
N ALA A 90 2.73 13.58 -6.73
CA ALA A 90 2.11 12.81 -7.81
C ALA A 90 2.93 12.80 -9.11
N GLU A 91 3.39 13.97 -9.58
CA GLU A 91 4.16 14.07 -10.83
C GLU A 91 5.53 13.39 -10.69
N ARG A 92 6.28 13.71 -9.64
CA ARG A 92 7.59 13.10 -9.38
C ARG A 92 7.49 11.58 -9.24
N LEU A 93 6.51 11.10 -8.48
CA LEU A 93 6.29 9.66 -8.28
C LEU A 93 5.93 8.96 -9.59
N VAL A 94 5.13 9.58 -10.46
CA VAL A 94 4.80 9.00 -11.75
C VAL A 94 6.03 8.89 -12.65
N GLU A 95 6.90 9.89 -12.69
CA GLU A 95 8.15 9.77 -13.44
C GLU A 95 9.07 8.68 -12.85
N GLU A 96 9.27 8.66 -11.52
CA GLU A 96 10.03 7.59 -10.86
C GLU A 96 9.48 6.19 -11.19
N ILE A 97 8.15 6.04 -11.24
CA ILE A 97 7.49 4.79 -11.63
C ILE A 97 7.82 4.42 -13.08
N PHE A 98 7.68 5.35 -14.03
CA PHE A 98 7.92 5.04 -15.44
C PHE A 98 9.40 4.73 -15.71
N ASP A 99 10.32 5.45 -15.06
CA ASP A 99 11.75 5.16 -15.12
C ASP A 99 12.04 3.74 -14.62
N ALA A 100 11.45 3.35 -13.47
CA ALA A 100 11.59 2.00 -12.93
C ALA A 100 10.96 0.91 -13.83
N LEU A 101 9.83 1.21 -14.46
CA LEU A 101 9.20 0.30 -15.43
C LEU A 101 10.05 0.12 -16.68
N ASP A 102 10.81 1.13 -17.10
CA ASP A 102 11.71 1.08 -18.26
C ASP A 102 13.05 0.39 -17.92
N GLU A 103 13.50 0.47 -16.66
CA GLU A 103 14.70 -0.22 -16.16
C GLU A 103 14.58 -1.76 -16.21
N GLN A 104 13.38 -2.29 -15.96
CA GLN A 104 13.16 -3.73 -15.93
C GLN A 104 12.85 -4.29 -17.32
N THR A 105 13.72 -5.16 -17.82
CA THR A 105 13.59 -5.79 -19.14
C THR A 105 13.02 -7.21 -19.09
N VAL A 106 13.03 -7.85 -17.91
CA VAL A 106 12.60 -9.24 -17.72
C VAL A 106 11.23 -9.29 -17.06
N THR A 107 10.32 -10.08 -17.63
CA THR A 107 9.04 -10.42 -17.00
C THR A 107 9.14 -11.78 -16.30
N VAL A 108 8.77 -11.83 -15.03
CA VAL A 108 8.88 -13.04 -14.20
C VAL A 108 7.59 -13.88 -14.30
N PRO A 109 7.68 -15.23 -14.33
CA PRO A 109 6.52 -16.09 -14.20
C PRO A 109 5.72 -15.77 -12.93
N GLY A 110 4.39 -15.73 -13.04
CA GLY A 110 3.51 -15.39 -11.92
C GLY A 110 3.14 -13.90 -11.81
N THR A 111 3.66 -13.04 -12.71
CA THR A 111 3.26 -11.61 -12.77
C THR A 111 1.74 -11.44 -12.89
N GLU A 112 1.08 -12.20 -13.77
CA GLU A 112 -0.38 -12.12 -13.93
C GLU A 112 -1.13 -12.67 -12.71
N ALA A 113 -0.59 -13.69 -12.03
CA ALA A 113 -1.21 -14.20 -10.80
C ALA A 113 -1.10 -13.18 -9.66
N ALA A 114 0.07 -12.55 -9.51
CA ALA A 114 0.27 -11.48 -8.54
C ALA A 114 -0.63 -10.27 -8.83
N ALA A 115 -0.89 -9.96 -10.10
CA ALA A 115 -1.79 -8.88 -10.52
C ALA A 115 -3.23 -9.04 -9.99
N LEU A 116 -3.66 -10.27 -9.70
CA LEU A 116 -4.97 -10.56 -9.11
C LEU A 116 -4.98 -10.36 -7.58
N ILE A 117 -3.82 -10.50 -6.93
CA ILE A 117 -3.68 -10.50 -5.47
C ILE A 117 -3.34 -9.10 -4.95
N ILE A 118 -2.44 -8.39 -5.62
CA ILE A 118 -1.94 -7.07 -5.21
C ILE A 118 -3.07 -6.07 -4.94
N PRO A 119 -4.10 -5.93 -5.80
CA PRO A 119 -5.20 -4.99 -5.54
C PRO A 119 -5.95 -5.26 -4.24
N SER A 120 -6.22 -6.55 -3.96
CA SER A 120 -6.91 -6.97 -2.74
C SER A 120 -6.08 -6.65 -1.50
N LEU A 121 -4.77 -6.96 -1.52
CA LEU A 121 -3.88 -6.64 -0.41
C LEU A 121 -3.71 -5.13 -0.19
N ALA A 122 -3.65 -4.34 -1.25
CA ALA A 122 -3.59 -2.88 -1.15
C ALA A 122 -4.86 -2.30 -0.51
N GLY A 123 -6.03 -2.81 -0.90
CA GLY A 123 -7.31 -2.45 -0.27
C GLY A 123 -7.38 -2.87 1.20
N SER A 124 -6.98 -4.10 1.53
CA SER A 124 -6.91 -4.56 2.94
C SER A 124 -5.99 -3.68 3.78
N LEU A 125 -4.79 -3.35 3.28
CA LEU A 125 -3.86 -2.49 4.00
C LEU A 125 -4.42 -1.08 4.19
N ALA A 126 -5.08 -0.52 3.16
CA ALA A 126 -5.74 0.78 3.27
C ALA A 126 -6.83 0.78 4.35
N ALA A 127 -7.64 -0.29 4.42
CA ALA A 127 -8.71 -0.42 5.41
C ALA A 127 -8.14 -0.51 6.84
N VAL A 128 -7.13 -1.36 7.07
CA VAL A 128 -6.49 -1.49 8.39
C VAL A 128 -5.87 -0.15 8.83
N LEU A 129 -5.15 0.53 7.93
CA LEU A 129 -4.57 1.85 8.23
C LEU A 129 -5.62 2.93 8.50
N ASP A 130 -6.83 2.79 7.97
CA ASP A 130 -7.93 3.71 8.26
C ASP A 130 -8.55 3.45 9.63
N GLN A 131 -8.71 2.16 9.99
CA GLN A 131 -9.19 1.75 11.31
C GLN A 131 -8.28 2.22 12.45
N ARG A 132 -6.96 2.30 12.21
CA ARG A 132 -6.00 2.84 13.20
C ARG A 132 -6.11 4.34 13.48
N LYS A 133 -6.94 5.06 12.72
CA LYS A 133 -7.19 6.50 12.94
C LYS A 133 -8.45 6.76 13.77
N LEU A 134 -9.21 5.70 14.11
CA LEU A 134 -10.36 5.77 15.00
C LEU A 134 -9.92 6.25 16.39
#